data_AF-A0A9Y3R5V6-F1
#
_entry.id   AF-A0A9Y3R5V6-F1
#
_cell.length_a   1.000
_cell.length_b   1.000
_cell.length_c   1.000
_cell.angle_alpha   90.00
_cell.angle_beta   90.00
_cell.angle_gamma   90.00
#
_symmetry.space_group_name_H-M   'P 1'
#
loop_
_entity.id
_entity.type
_entity.pdbx_description
1 polymer ?
#
loop_
_entity_poly.entity_id
_entity_poly.type
_entity_poly.pdbx_seq_one_letter_code
_entity_poly.pdbx_strand_id
1 'polypeptide(L)'
;MAAPLDDDIESNNQDFYSLLNVRKEATAEELKASYRRLCMLYHPDKHRDPELKRQAEQLFNQVHQAYEVLSDAHSRAIYDIFGKKGLEVEGWEVVERKRTPAEIREEYERLQREREERRLQQRTNPKGTISVGVDATDLFDRYDEDFEEMPGGGFPHIEINKMHISQSIEAPLTNSDTAVLSGSLSTHNGNGGGNINMTVRRVMSAKGWGEVEFGAGDILGPLIGLKVFRNVTPRCFMTAQCGLQFSPRGLRPSCSLMTARHLDQNTMGYLQWRWGPNSAMTTSLVRDTKSSHFTLALQLGVPHSYLMMSYQYKFQDEDQTKVKGSVKTGWFGTVVEYGAERKISRHSILSATVSIGVPQGVTLKIKLARANQTYLFPVHLTDQLLPSAVFYATVGPLLVYMAVHRLIVIPYTQAQKEQELELQRKSSATDIAKKKQEAESAVLLMQESVRRIIEAEESKMGLIILNAWYGTFVSDTSQKQEKAKVIDVTVPLQCLVKDSKLILTEASKSGLPGFYDPCVGEEKSLKLLYQFRGVLHQVISADTESLRIPKQSHRIESES
;
A
#
# COMPACT_ATOMS: atom_id res chain seq x y z
N MET A 1 7.20 11.85 11.90
CA MET A 1 7.81 10.52 11.69
C MET A 1 7.72 10.26 10.21
N ALA A 2 8.86 10.33 9.53
CA ALA A 2 8.96 10.08 8.09
C ALA A 2 8.58 8.62 7.84
N ALA A 3 7.64 8.40 6.92
CA ALA A 3 7.38 7.07 6.37
C ALA A 3 8.62 6.62 5.57
N PRO A 4 8.95 5.33 5.58
CA PRO A 4 9.94 4.81 4.65
C PRO A 4 9.39 4.98 3.23
N LEU A 5 10.20 5.56 2.34
CA LEU A 5 9.90 5.58 0.91
C LEU A 5 10.00 4.14 0.44
N ASP A 6 8.85 3.55 0.09
CA ASP A 6 8.79 2.28 -0.60
C ASP A 6 9.59 2.39 -1.91
N ASP A 7 10.41 1.37 -2.18
CA ASP A 7 11.21 1.16 -3.40
C ASP A 7 10.30 0.92 -4.61
N ASP A 8 9.54 1.93 -5.02
CA ASP A 8 8.97 1.99 -6.36
C ASP A 8 10.12 2.25 -7.34
N ILE A 9 10.77 1.17 -7.79
CA ILE A 9 11.71 1.16 -8.91
C ILE A 9 10.90 1.47 -10.19
N GLU A 10 10.45 2.71 -10.34
CA GLU A 10 10.09 3.25 -11.62
C GLU A 10 11.37 3.25 -12.48
N SER A 11 11.43 2.29 -13.41
CA SER A 11 12.33 2.28 -14.55
C SER A 11 12.12 3.56 -15.38
N ASN A 12 12.69 4.68 -14.92
CA ASN A 12 12.42 5.99 -15.49
C ASN A 12 13.74 6.69 -15.81
N ASN A 13 13.96 6.89 -17.12
CA ASN A 13 15.04 7.64 -17.75
C ASN A 13 16.48 7.28 -17.34
N GLN A 14 17.19 6.59 -18.26
CA GLN A 14 18.65 6.43 -18.34
C GLN A 14 19.43 6.99 -17.15
N ASP A 15 19.78 6.15 -16.18
CA ASP A 15 20.65 6.56 -15.09
C ASP A 15 21.97 7.05 -15.67
N PHE A 16 22.41 8.26 -15.31
CA PHE A 16 23.67 8.83 -15.79
C PHE A 16 24.87 7.96 -15.40
N TYR A 17 24.79 7.28 -14.26
CA TYR A 17 25.76 6.27 -13.84
C TYR A 17 25.78 5.05 -14.75
N SER A 18 24.61 4.54 -15.20
CA SER A 18 24.55 3.44 -16.17
C SER A 18 25.08 3.87 -17.53
N LEU A 19 24.76 5.09 -17.98
CA LEU A 19 25.15 5.58 -19.30
C LEU A 19 26.68 5.73 -19.44
N LEU A 20 27.35 6.13 -18.36
CA LEU A 20 28.82 6.17 -18.28
C LEU A 20 29.43 4.84 -17.82
N ASN A 21 28.64 3.81 -17.47
CA ASN A 21 29.09 2.54 -16.89
C ASN A 21 30.04 2.75 -15.69
N VAL A 22 29.63 3.58 -14.73
CA VAL A 22 30.39 3.90 -13.50
C VAL A 22 29.54 3.64 -12.25
N ARG A 23 30.21 3.49 -11.10
CA ARG A 23 29.53 3.29 -9.80
C ARG A 23 29.07 4.62 -9.23
N LYS A 24 28.09 4.59 -8.32
CA LYS A 24 27.61 5.80 -7.62
C LYS A 24 28.71 6.45 -6.77
N GLU A 25 29.68 5.68 -6.30
CA GLU A 25 30.84 6.16 -5.53
C GLU A 25 32.07 6.48 -6.41
N ALA A 26 31.92 6.54 -7.74
CA ALA A 26 33.04 6.76 -8.65
C ALA A 26 33.75 8.10 -8.40
N THR A 27 35.08 8.07 -8.45
CA THR A 27 35.93 9.26 -8.31
C THR A 27 35.87 10.13 -9.57
N ALA A 28 36.23 11.41 -9.44
CA ALA A 28 36.27 12.32 -10.59
C ALA A 28 37.22 11.84 -11.71
N GLU A 29 38.29 11.14 -11.35
CA GLU A 29 39.23 10.54 -12.31
C GLU A 29 38.59 9.40 -13.11
N GLU A 30 37.83 8.52 -12.45
CA GLU A 30 37.08 7.43 -13.09
C GLU A 30 36.00 7.98 -14.04
N LEU A 31 35.25 8.99 -13.61
CA LEU A 31 34.23 9.67 -14.44
C LEU A 31 34.85 10.27 -15.72
N LYS A 32 35.96 11.00 -15.57
CA LYS A 32 36.67 11.64 -16.69
C LYS A 32 37.28 10.61 -17.66
N ALA A 33 37.77 9.49 -17.13
CA ALA A 33 38.31 8.41 -17.95
C ALA A 33 37.21 7.73 -18.79
N SER A 34 36.05 7.45 -18.19
CA SER A 34 34.92 6.86 -18.91
C SER A 34 34.34 7.80 -19.96
N TYR A 35 34.13 9.06 -19.60
CA TYR A 35 33.64 10.11 -20.51
C TYR A 35 34.49 10.25 -21.77
N ARG A 36 35.83 10.38 -21.62
CA ARG A 36 36.76 10.47 -22.76
C ARG A 36 36.65 9.29 -23.72
N ARG A 37 36.48 8.08 -23.17
CA ARG A 37 36.35 6.86 -23.96
C ARG A 37 35.08 6.87 -24.80
N LEU A 38 33.94 7.17 -24.17
CA LEU A 38 32.64 7.19 -24.84
C LEU A 38 32.57 8.32 -25.88
N CYS A 39 33.15 9.49 -25.61
CA CYS A 39 33.27 10.57 -26.60
C CYS A 39 34.08 10.18 -27.84
N MET A 40 35.18 9.44 -27.67
CA MET A 40 35.95 8.95 -28.82
C MET A 40 35.17 7.91 -29.63
N LEU A 41 34.23 7.21 -29.01
CA LEU A 41 33.40 6.18 -29.63
C LEU A 41 32.27 6.78 -30.45
N TYR A 42 31.57 7.79 -29.91
CA TYR A 42 30.40 8.42 -30.54
C TYR A 42 30.70 9.76 -31.24
N HIS A 43 31.96 10.05 -31.59
CA HIS A 43 32.29 11.33 -32.21
C HIS A 43 31.69 11.44 -33.62
N PRO A 44 30.96 12.53 -33.97
CA PRO A 44 30.24 12.63 -35.24
C PRO A 44 31.17 12.60 -36.47
N ASP A 45 32.43 13.01 -36.35
CA ASP A 45 33.40 12.96 -37.46
C ASP A 45 33.91 11.56 -37.82
N LYS A 46 33.68 10.56 -36.96
CA LYS A 46 34.07 9.17 -37.27
C LYS A 46 33.09 8.47 -38.20
N HIS A 47 31.87 8.98 -38.33
CA HIS A 47 30.79 8.35 -39.08
C HIS A 47 30.54 9.12 -40.38
N ARG A 48 30.59 8.41 -41.52
CA ARG A 48 30.43 9.00 -42.86
C ARG A 48 28.98 9.15 -43.29
N ASP A 49 28.09 8.28 -42.80
CA ASP A 49 26.68 8.28 -43.18
C ASP A 49 25.90 9.37 -42.43
N PRO A 50 25.01 10.13 -43.11
CA PRO A 50 24.31 11.26 -42.51
C PRO A 50 23.31 10.86 -41.41
N GLU A 51 22.72 9.66 -41.46
CA GLU A 51 21.82 9.16 -40.42
C GLU A 51 22.57 8.70 -39.16
N LEU A 52 23.64 7.91 -39.35
CA LEU A 52 24.53 7.48 -38.28
C LEU A 52 25.22 8.68 -37.60
N LYS A 53 25.58 9.71 -38.37
CA LYS A 53 26.16 10.95 -37.82
C LYS A 53 25.21 11.66 -36.86
N ARG A 54 23.91 11.76 -37.19
CA ARG A 54 22.89 12.35 -36.30
C ARG A 54 22.68 11.53 -35.03
N GLN A 55 22.75 10.20 -35.11
CA GLN A 55 22.60 9.31 -33.96
C GLN A 55 23.84 9.36 -33.04
N ALA A 56 25.04 9.39 -33.63
CA ALA A 56 26.29 9.59 -32.91
C ALA A 56 26.29 10.93 -32.15
N GLU A 57 25.82 12.01 -32.80
CA GLU A 57 25.66 13.33 -32.16
C GLU A 57 24.70 13.29 -30.96
N GLN A 58 23.59 12.55 -31.06
CA GLN A 58 22.64 12.39 -29.95
C GLN A 58 23.26 11.66 -28.76
N LEU A 59 23.91 10.51 -28.99
CA LEU A 59 24.59 9.75 -27.93
C LEU A 59 25.75 10.53 -27.32
N PHE A 60 26.50 11.27 -28.16
CA PHE A 60 27.57 12.15 -27.70
C PHE A 60 27.05 13.22 -26.74
N ASN A 61 25.94 13.87 -27.08
CA ASN A 61 25.32 14.88 -26.22
C ASN A 61 24.79 14.27 -24.91
N GLN A 62 24.21 13.07 -24.94
CA GLN A 62 23.76 12.36 -23.72
C GLN A 62 24.94 12.02 -22.79
N VAL A 63 26.03 11.50 -23.35
CA VAL A 63 27.28 11.21 -22.61
C VAL A 63 27.89 12.48 -22.03
N HIS A 64 27.84 13.58 -22.78
CA HIS A 64 28.30 14.90 -22.32
C HIS A 64 27.48 15.42 -21.14
N GLN A 65 26.15 15.39 -21.26
CA GLN A 65 25.25 15.81 -20.20
C GLN A 65 25.42 14.98 -18.92
N ALA A 66 25.54 13.65 -19.06
CA ALA A 66 25.77 12.76 -17.92
C ALA A 66 27.08 13.11 -17.18
N TYR A 67 28.14 13.43 -17.93
CA TYR A 67 29.40 13.85 -17.33
C TYR A 67 29.29 15.22 -16.66
N GLU A 68 28.63 16.19 -17.28
CA GLU A 68 28.45 17.54 -16.73
C GLU A 68 27.77 17.49 -15.35
N VAL A 69 26.62 16.80 -15.26
CA VAL A 69 25.86 16.63 -14.02
C VAL A 69 26.65 15.89 -12.95
N LEU A 70 27.32 14.78 -13.31
CA LEU A 70 28.05 13.95 -12.34
C LEU A 70 29.42 14.53 -11.95
N SER A 71 29.97 15.44 -12.74
CA SER A 71 31.25 16.10 -12.45
C SER A 71 31.13 17.21 -11.42
N ASP A 72 29.98 17.89 -11.37
CA ASP A 72 29.69 18.93 -10.39
C ASP A 72 29.14 18.31 -9.09
N ALA A 73 29.76 18.65 -7.95
CA ALA A 73 29.40 18.06 -6.66
C ALA A 73 27.98 18.45 -6.22
N HIS A 74 27.52 19.65 -6.57
CA HIS A 74 26.18 20.12 -6.21
C HIS A 74 25.11 19.43 -7.05
N SER A 75 25.28 19.44 -8.38
CA SER A 75 24.38 18.77 -9.32
C SER A 75 24.30 17.27 -9.10
N ARG A 76 25.44 16.62 -8.79
CA ARG A 76 25.47 15.20 -8.42
C ARG A 76 24.68 14.90 -7.15
N ALA A 77 24.80 15.73 -6.11
CA ALA A 77 24.04 15.55 -4.88
C ALA A 77 22.52 15.67 -5.11
N ILE A 78 22.09 16.63 -5.93
CA ILE A 78 20.68 16.79 -6.31
C ILE A 78 20.20 15.56 -7.10
N TYR A 79 21.00 15.11 -8.07
CA TYR A 79 20.69 13.93 -8.86
C TYR A 79 20.61 12.65 -8.01
N ASP A 80 21.49 12.49 -7.02
CA ASP A 80 21.50 11.33 -6.14
C ASP A 80 20.28 11.31 -5.20
N ILE A 81 19.74 12.47 -4.82
CA ILE A 81 18.59 12.59 -3.91
C ILE A 81 17.25 12.53 -4.68
N PHE A 82 17.15 13.22 -5.81
CA PHE A 82 15.88 13.50 -6.48
C PHE A 82 15.82 12.94 -7.92
N GLY A 83 16.88 12.30 -8.40
CA GLY A 83 17.00 11.81 -9.78
C GLY A 83 17.02 12.95 -10.80
N LYS A 84 16.78 12.61 -12.08
CA LYS A 84 16.74 13.58 -13.19
C LYS A 84 15.70 14.68 -12.97
N LYS A 85 14.57 14.35 -12.30
CA LYS A 85 13.49 15.31 -11.95
C LYS A 85 13.95 16.41 -10.99
N GLY A 86 14.94 16.16 -10.13
CA GLY A 86 15.47 17.17 -9.22
C GLY A 86 16.29 18.26 -9.92
N LEU A 87 17.00 17.88 -10.99
CA LEU A 87 17.79 18.81 -11.80
C LEU A 87 16.91 19.77 -12.61
N GLU A 88 15.65 19.41 -12.85
CA GLU A 88 14.68 20.23 -13.60
C GLU A 88 14.07 21.37 -12.77
N VAL A 89 14.21 21.34 -11.43
CA VAL A 89 13.47 22.24 -10.51
C VAL A 89 14.23 23.53 -10.17
N GLU A 90 15.56 23.57 -10.25
CA GLU A 90 16.35 24.71 -9.71
C GLU A 90 16.80 25.81 -10.70
N GLY A 91 16.66 25.66 -12.01
CA GLY A 91 17.04 26.76 -12.92
C GLY A 91 17.03 26.38 -14.39
N TRP A 92 16.57 27.30 -15.23
CA TRP A 92 16.29 27.11 -16.64
C TRP A 92 17.50 26.68 -17.51
N GLU A 93 17.16 25.94 -18.59
CA GLU A 93 18.02 25.31 -19.62
C GLU A 93 18.53 23.92 -19.22
N VAL A 94 17.92 22.80 -19.62
CA VAL A 94 17.62 22.37 -20.98
C VAL A 94 16.27 21.66 -21.01
N VAL A 95 15.28 22.31 -21.62
CA VAL A 95 14.11 21.61 -22.14
C VAL A 95 14.62 20.62 -23.17
N GLU A 96 14.46 19.31 -22.93
CA GLU A 96 14.47 18.35 -24.02
C GLU A 96 13.32 18.74 -24.96
N ARG A 97 13.65 19.50 -26.01
CA ARG A 97 12.77 19.77 -27.15
C ARG A 97 12.49 18.45 -27.85
N LYS A 98 11.51 17.67 -27.35
CA LYS A 98 10.90 16.54 -28.08
C LYS A 98 9.61 16.00 -27.44
N ARG A 99 8.82 16.84 -26.75
CA ARG A 99 7.37 16.58 -26.58
C ARG A 99 6.61 17.50 -27.51
N THR A 100 5.65 16.96 -28.26
CA THR A 100 4.84 17.77 -29.16
C THR A 100 3.98 18.75 -28.33
N PRO A 101 3.64 19.96 -28.84
CA PRO A 101 2.83 20.93 -28.09
C PRO A 101 1.47 20.39 -27.64
N ALA A 102 0.95 19.36 -28.33
CA ALA A 102 -0.28 18.67 -27.98
C ALA A 102 -0.10 17.80 -26.71
N GLU A 103 0.98 17.02 -26.62
CA GLU A 103 1.26 16.14 -25.47
C GLU A 103 1.52 16.94 -24.18
N ILE A 104 2.19 18.09 -24.26
CA ILE A 104 2.44 18.98 -23.10
C ILE A 104 1.11 19.57 -22.59
N ARG A 105 0.21 19.95 -23.50
CA ARG A 105 -1.11 20.47 -23.16
C ARG A 105 -1.97 19.40 -22.49
N GLU A 106 -1.96 18.18 -23.03
CA GLU A 106 -2.68 17.03 -22.46
C GLU A 106 -2.15 16.63 -21.07
N GLU A 107 -0.84 16.62 -20.87
CA GLU A 107 -0.22 16.32 -19.58
C GLU A 107 -0.51 17.40 -18.54
N TYR A 108 -0.48 18.68 -18.93
CA TYR A 108 -0.84 19.79 -18.06
C TYR A 108 -2.32 19.72 -17.65
N GLU A 109 -3.22 19.47 -18.59
CA GLU A 109 -4.64 19.29 -18.31
C GLU A 109 -4.90 18.08 -17.40
N ARG A 110 -4.17 16.98 -17.61
CA ARG A 110 -4.24 15.77 -16.76
C ARG A 110 -3.81 16.08 -15.34
N LEU A 111 -2.67 16.75 -15.15
CA LEU A 111 -2.15 17.15 -13.84
C LEU A 111 -3.07 18.16 -13.12
N GLN A 112 -3.72 19.08 -13.86
CA GLN A 112 -4.72 19.98 -13.28
C GLN A 112 -5.97 19.25 -12.81
N ARG A 113 -6.55 18.36 -13.62
CA ARG A 113 -7.72 17.56 -13.22
C ARG A 113 -7.41 16.71 -12.00
N GLU A 114 -6.24 16.09 -11.95
CA GLU A 114 -5.84 15.25 -10.83
C GLU A 114 -5.63 16.05 -9.53
N ARG A 115 -5.09 17.28 -9.62
CA ARG A 115 -5.02 18.20 -8.46
C ARG A 115 -6.38 18.66 -7.99
N GLU A 116 -7.29 18.98 -8.91
CA GLU A 116 -8.65 19.37 -8.58
C GLU A 116 -9.44 18.22 -7.95
N GLU A 117 -9.34 17.00 -8.49
CA GLU A 117 -9.93 15.80 -7.91
C GLU A 117 -9.38 15.49 -6.52
N ARG A 118 -8.05 15.54 -6.31
CA ARG A 118 -7.46 15.39 -4.97
C ARG A 118 -7.97 16.46 -4.00
N ARG A 119 -8.11 17.70 -4.45
CA ARG A 119 -8.64 18.81 -3.64
C ARG A 119 -10.11 18.60 -3.29
N LEU A 120 -10.92 18.06 -4.20
CA LEU A 120 -12.32 17.72 -3.96
C LEU A 120 -12.45 16.52 -3.01
N GLN A 121 -11.65 15.47 -3.19
CA GLN A 121 -11.61 14.30 -2.32
C GLN A 121 -11.16 14.65 -0.88
N GLN A 122 -10.27 15.64 -0.71
CA GLN A 122 -9.86 16.12 0.62
C GLN A 122 -10.94 16.96 1.34
N ARG A 123 -11.89 17.57 0.61
CA ARG A 123 -12.90 18.46 1.21
C ARG A 123 -14.02 17.72 1.94
N THR A 124 -14.29 16.48 1.57
CA THR A 124 -15.33 15.67 2.23
C THR A 124 -14.77 14.29 2.50
N ASN A 125 -14.70 13.92 3.78
CA ASN A 125 -14.32 12.57 4.19
C ASN A 125 -15.56 11.82 4.67
N PRO A 126 -16.39 11.25 3.76
CA PRO A 126 -17.60 10.56 4.16
C PRO A 126 -17.22 9.29 4.92
N LYS A 127 -17.70 9.18 6.16
CA LYS A 127 -17.60 7.98 6.99
C LYS A 127 -18.98 7.35 7.08
N GLY A 128 -19.04 6.04 6.87
CA GLY A 128 -20.29 5.29 6.89
C GLY A 128 -20.17 4.04 7.75
N THR A 129 -21.23 3.70 8.48
CA THR A 129 -21.38 2.40 9.13
C THR A 129 -22.72 1.82 8.74
N ILE A 130 -22.71 0.60 8.20
CA ILE A 130 -23.90 -0.17 7.86
C ILE A 130 -23.88 -1.42 8.73
N SER A 131 -24.92 -1.64 9.50
CA SER A 131 -25.08 -2.82 10.35
C SER A 131 -26.36 -3.53 9.98
N VAL A 132 -26.28 -4.83 9.69
CA VAL A 132 -27.43 -5.69 9.38
C VAL A 132 -27.42 -6.85 10.37
N GLY A 133 -28.29 -6.80 11.36
CA GLY A 133 -28.42 -7.87 12.34
C GLY A 133 -29.32 -8.97 11.83
N VAL A 134 -28.80 -10.18 11.89
CA VAL A 134 -29.44 -11.40 11.42
C VAL A 134 -29.81 -12.23 12.64
N ASP A 135 -31.07 -12.65 12.70
CA ASP A 135 -31.59 -13.59 13.67
C ASP A 135 -31.62 -14.97 13.02
N ALA A 136 -30.84 -15.89 13.59
CA ALA A 136 -30.70 -17.25 13.10
C ALA A 136 -31.00 -18.26 14.21
N THR A 137 -31.78 -17.84 15.21
CA THR A 137 -32.15 -18.63 16.38
C THR A 137 -32.89 -19.92 16.02
N ASP A 138 -33.75 -19.88 14.99
CA ASP A 138 -34.48 -21.04 14.43
C ASP A 138 -33.57 -22.19 13.96
N LEU A 139 -32.28 -21.94 13.69
CA LEU A 139 -31.32 -22.98 13.33
C LEU A 139 -30.92 -23.86 14.52
N PHE A 140 -31.02 -23.34 15.74
CA PHE A 140 -30.48 -23.97 16.96
C PHE A 140 -31.56 -24.23 18.01
N ASP A 141 -32.56 -23.36 18.12
CA ASP A 141 -33.68 -23.49 19.07
C ASP A 141 -34.88 -24.18 18.39
N ARG A 142 -34.64 -25.35 17.78
CA ARG A 142 -35.76 -26.25 17.41
C ARG A 142 -36.36 -26.76 18.71
N TYR A 143 -37.43 -26.12 19.16
CA TYR A 143 -38.16 -26.54 20.34
C TYR A 143 -38.45 -28.05 20.29
N ASP A 144 -38.25 -28.69 21.45
CA ASP A 144 -38.85 -29.97 21.83
C ASP A 144 -40.38 -29.84 21.79
N GLU A 145 -40.98 -29.72 20.61
CA GLU A 145 -42.42 -29.90 20.44
C GLU A 145 -42.70 -31.40 20.31
N ASP A 146 -42.91 -32.03 21.47
CA ASP A 146 -43.60 -33.31 21.65
C ASP A 146 -45.08 -33.26 21.18
N PHE A 147 -45.45 -32.43 20.21
CA PHE A 147 -46.81 -32.35 19.68
C PHE A 147 -46.86 -32.46 18.16
N GLU A 148 -47.34 -33.62 17.73
CA GLU A 148 -47.91 -33.97 16.43
C GLU A 148 -47.07 -33.60 15.19
N GLU A 149 -46.46 -34.63 14.61
CA GLU A 149 -45.92 -34.67 13.25
C GLU A 149 -46.94 -34.14 12.21
N MET A 150 -46.99 -32.83 12.02
CA MET A 150 -47.54 -32.23 10.81
C MET A 150 -46.55 -32.47 9.67
N PRO A 151 -46.94 -33.18 8.59
CA PRO A 151 -46.04 -33.54 7.51
C PRO A 151 -45.75 -32.29 6.66
N GLY A 152 -44.68 -31.60 7.00
CA GLY A 152 -44.24 -30.39 6.29
C GLY A 152 -43.27 -29.55 7.11
N GLY A 153 -42.22 -30.16 7.65
CA GLY A 153 -41.17 -29.45 8.39
C GLY A 153 -40.57 -28.33 7.54
N GLY A 154 -40.98 -27.09 7.84
CA GLY A 154 -40.51 -25.89 7.15
C GLY A 154 -38.99 -25.77 7.22
N PHE A 155 -38.38 -25.23 6.16
CA PHE A 155 -36.98 -24.84 6.23
C PHE A 155 -36.82 -23.75 7.31
N PRO A 156 -35.76 -23.79 8.12
CA PRO A 156 -35.53 -22.78 9.16
C PRO A 156 -35.50 -21.38 8.54
N HIS A 157 -36.18 -20.43 9.17
CA HIS A 157 -36.29 -19.07 8.68
C HIS A 157 -35.17 -18.21 9.30
N ILE A 158 -34.46 -17.47 8.46
CA ILE A 158 -33.44 -16.51 8.88
C ILE A 158 -34.03 -15.12 8.67
N GLU A 159 -34.15 -14.34 9.74
CA GLU A 159 -34.80 -13.05 9.70
C GLU A 159 -33.81 -11.89 9.91
N ILE A 160 -34.09 -10.75 9.30
CA ILE A 160 -33.35 -9.51 9.54
C ILE A 160 -34.10 -8.73 10.61
N ASN A 161 -33.67 -8.87 11.86
CA ASN A 161 -34.31 -8.26 13.02
C ASN A 161 -33.95 -6.76 13.17
N LYS A 162 -32.73 -6.36 12.75
CA LYS A 162 -32.27 -4.96 12.86
C LYS A 162 -31.45 -4.49 11.67
N MET A 163 -31.65 -3.24 11.26
CA MET A 163 -30.79 -2.55 10.31
C MET A 163 -30.40 -1.19 10.89
N HIS A 164 -29.12 -0.84 10.84
CA HIS A 164 -28.63 0.45 11.30
C HIS A 164 -27.65 1.03 10.29
N ILE A 165 -27.98 2.20 9.74
CA ILE A 165 -27.13 2.94 8.82
C ILE A 165 -26.78 4.26 9.48
N SER A 166 -25.50 4.56 9.63
CA SER A 166 -25.04 5.88 10.06
C SER A 166 -24.03 6.44 9.07
N GLN A 167 -24.22 7.68 8.65
CA GLN A 167 -23.33 8.37 7.73
C GLN A 167 -22.95 9.72 8.31
N SER A 168 -21.69 10.11 8.16
CA SER A 168 -21.20 11.42 8.57
C SER A 168 -20.28 12.01 7.50
N ILE A 169 -20.44 13.30 7.23
CA ILE A 169 -19.61 14.07 6.31
C ILE A 169 -18.95 15.18 7.12
N GLU A 170 -17.63 15.18 7.14
CA GLU A 170 -16.82 16.25 7.72
C GLU A 170 -16.47 17.25 6.61
N ALA A 171 -16.82 18.51 6.80
CA ALA A 171 -16.58 19.62 5.89
C ALA A 171 -15.79 20.74 6.62
N PRO A 172 -14.51 20.98 6.28
CA PRO A 172 -13.76 22.10 6.81
C PRO A 172 -14.30 23.40 6.21
N LEU A 173 -14.84 24.29 7.05
CA LEU A 173 -15.36 25.60 6.63
C LEU A 173 -14.24 26.63 6.58
N THR A 174 -13.37 26.63 7.58
CA THR A 174 -12.17 27.48 7.68
C THR A 174 -11.00 26.67 8.24
N ASN A 175 -9.82 27.27 8.38
CA ASN A 175 -8.66 26.60 9.01
C ASN A 175 -8.90 26.21 10.47
N SER A 176 -9.85 26.86 11.16
CA SER A 176 -10.19 26.59 12.57
C SER A 176 -11.56 25.94 12.76
N ASP A 177 -12.47 26.10 11.80
CA ASP A 177 -13.87 25.71 11.93
C ASP A 177 -14.18 24.52 11.01
N THR A 178 -14.76 23.48 11.58
CA THR A 178 -15.18 22.27 10.89
C THR A 178 -16.64 21.99 11.19
N ALA A 179 -17.46 21.86 10.15
CA ALA A 179 -18.82 21.38 10.28
C ALA A 179 -18.85 19.87 10.02
N VAL A 180 -19.59 19.13 10.83
CA VAL A 180 -19.88 17.72 10.61
C VAL A 180 -21.37 17.56 10.55
N LEU A 181 -21.86 17.03 9.43
CA LEU A 181 -23.24 16.61 9.29
C LEU A 181 -23.27 15.09 9.42
N SER A 182 -24.08 14.57 10.33
CA SER A 182 -24.26 13.15 10.53
C SER A 182 -25.73 12.80 10.57
N GLY A 183 -26.07 11.64 10.03
CA GLY A 183 -27.39 11.06 10.13
C GLY A 183 -27.28 9.60 10.51
N SER A 184 -28.16 9.12 11.38
CA SER A 184 -28.33 7.69 11.58
C SER A 184 -29.78 7.29 11.47
N LEU A 185 -29.99 6.11 10.90
CA LEU A 185 -31.27 5.46 10.72
C LEU A 185 -31.15 4.08 11.32
N SER A 186 -32.04 3.76 12.25
CA SER A 186 -32.10 2.44 12.86
C SER A 186 -33.51 1.88 12.77
N THR A 187 -33.62 0.64 12.32
CA THR A 187 -34.86 -0.15 12.38
C THR A 187 -34.63 -1.38 13.24
N HIS A 188 -35.60 -1.69 14.08
CA HIS A 188 -35.60 -2.88 14.91
C HIS A 188 -37.03 -3.42 15.01
N ASN A 189 -37.23 -4.67 14.60
CA ASN A 189 -38.55 -5.34 14.61
C ASN A 189 -39.68 -4.48 14.02
N GLY A 190 -39.44 -3.93 12.83
CA GLY A 190 -40.42 -3.10 12.12
C GLY A 190 -40.60 -1.67 12.64
N ASN A 191 -40.06 -1.33 13.81
CA ASN A 191 -40.07 0.04 14.32
C ASN A 191 -38.78 0.76 13.91
N GLY A 192 -38.91 1.87 13.19
CA GLY A 192 -37.80 2.67 12.68
C GLY A 192 -37.70 4.02 13.35
N GLY A 193 -36.49 4.55 13.43
CA GLY A 193 -36.27 5.94 13.82
C GLY A 193 -34.99 6.47 13.20
N GLY A 194 -35.04 7.74 12.78
CA GLY A 194 -33.89 8.48 12.30
C GLY A 194 -33.49 9.60 13.25
N ASN A 195 -32.21 9.97 13.20
CA ASN A 195 -31.75 11.25 13.71
C ASN A 195 -30.76 11.89 12.72
N ILE A 196 -30.72 13.21 12.76
CA ILE A 196 -29.75 14.03 12.04
C ILE A 196 -29.11 14.96 13.06
N ASN A 197 -27.79 14.92 13.16
CA ASN A 197 -26.99 15.77 14.02
C ASN A 197 -26.02 16.59 13.18
N MET A 198 -26.04 17.90 13.39
CA MET A 198 -25.07 18.86 12.87
C MET A 198 -24.19 19.33 14.02
N THR A 199 -22.88 19.15 13.88
CA THR A 199 -21.91 19.66 14.86
C THR A 199 -21.02 20.71 14.22
N VAL A 200 -20.82 21.83 14.90
CA VAL A 200 -19.84 22.85 14.50
C VAL A 200 -18.70 22.82 15.51
N ARG A 201 -17.53 22.39 15.05
CA ARG A 201 -16.28 22.39 15.81
C ARG A 201 -15.50 23.67 15.50
N ARG A 202 -15.01 24.35 16.53
CA ARG A 202 -14.06 25.47 16.43
C ARG A 202 -12.83 25.18 17.27
N VAL A 203 -11.67 25.21 16.65
CA VAL A 203 -10.37 25.19 17.34
C VAL A 203 -10.13 26.58 17.92
N MET A 204 -10.17 26.70 19.26
CA MET A 204 -10.02 27.99 19.95
C MET A 204 -8.57 28.31 20.27
N SER A 205 -7.73 27.29 20.44
CA SER A 205 -6.31 27.42 20.79
C SER A 205 -5.55 26.17 20.35
N ALA A 206 -4.22 26.24 20.27
CA ALA A 206 -3.36 25.07 20.05
C ALA A 206 -3.57 23.96 21.11
N LYS A 207 -4.13 24.29 22.28
CA LYS A 207 -4.37 23.36 23.39
C LYS A 207 -5.84 22.95 23.56
N GLY A 208 -6.77 23.42 22.74
CA GLY A 208 -8.19 23.11 22.96
C GLY A 208 -9.14 23.53 21.84
N TRP A 209 -10.29 22.87 21.81
CA TRP A 209 -11.36 23.11 20.84
C TRP A 209 -12.73 22.99 21.52
N GLY A 210 -13.72 23.66 20.93
CA GLY A 210 -15.11 23.59 21.33
C GLY A 210 -15.98 23.07 20.18
N GLU A 211 -17.05 22.37 20.52
CA GLU A 211 -18.05 21.82 19.61
C GLU A 211 -19.43 22.23 20.10
N VAL A 212 -20.27 22.67 19.18
CA VAL A 212 -21.71 22.84 19.41
C VAL A 212 -22.45 21.83 18.55
N GLU A 213 -23.34 21.07 19.16
CA GLU A 213 -24.14 20.01 18.54
C GLU A 213 -25.61 20.42 18.50
N PHE A 214 -26.22 20.29 17.33
CA PHE A 214 -27.65 20.43 17.12
C PHE A 214 -28.15 19.13 16.50
N GLY A 215 -29.01 18.42 17.22
CA GLY A 215 -29.61 17.18 16.75
C GLY A 215 -31.12 17.31 16.66
N ALA A 216 -31.72 16.60 15.72
CA ALA A 216 -33.15 16.37 15.67
C ALA A 216 -33.42 14.94 15.20
N GLY A 217 -34.40 14.26 15.79
CA GLY A 217 -34.76 12.92 15.38
C GLY A 217 -36.07 12.44 15.99
N ASP A 218 -36.66 11.43 15.37
CA ASP A 218 -38.02 10.97 15.68
C ASP A 218 -38.16 10.42 17.10
N ILE A 219 -37.09 9.80 17.62
CA ILE A 219 -37.08 9.15 18.95
C ILE A 219 -36.50 10.07 20.02
N LEU A 220 -35.49 10.87 19.68
CA LEU A 220 -34.72 11.67 20.63
C LEU A 220 -35.22 13.11 20.73
N GLY A 221 -36.02 13.61 19.78
CA GLY A 221 -36.42 15.00 19.71
C GLY A 221 -35.23 15.95 19.47
N PRO A 222 -35.42 17.27 19.57
CA PRO A 222 -34.35 18.24 19.46
C PRO A 222 -33.30 18.07 20.57
N LEU A 223 -32.02 18.15 20.21
CA LEU A 223 -30.86 18.08 21.09
C LEU A 223 -30.00 19.33 20.86
N ILE A 224 -29.59 19.98 21.95
CA ILE A 224 -28.55 21.01 21.91
C ILE A 224 -27.43 20.57 22.84
N GLY A 225 -26.23 20.42 22.31
CA GLY A 225 -25.04 20.00 23.04
C GLY A 225 -23.90 21.00 22.91
N LEU A 226 -23.10 21.09 23.96
CA LEU A 226 -21.83 21.82 23.97
C LEU A 226 -20.76 20.89 24.51
N LYS A 227 -19.68 20.70 23.74
CA LYS A 227 -18.55 19.87 24.11
C LYS A 227 -17.26 20.68 24.02
N VAL A 228 -16.45 20.62 25.06
CA VAL A 228 -15.22 21.39 25.18
C VAL A 228 -14.09 20.43 25.50
N PHE A 229 -13.02 20.50 24.72
CA PHE A 229 -11.80 19.75 24.94
C PHE A 229 -10.65 20.71 25.26
N ARG A 230 -9.84 20.36 26.27
CA ARG A 230 -8.65 21.13 26.62
C ARG A 230 -7.55 20.24 27.18
N ASN A 231 -6.33 20.43 26.68
CA ASN A 231 -5.10 19.93 27.29
C ASN A 231 -4.79 20.78 28.52
N VAL A 232 -4.95 20.21 29.71
CA VAL A 232 -4.71 20.88 31.00
C VAL A 232 -3.22 20.88 31.31
N THR A 233 -2.56 19.74 31.09
CA THR A 233 -1.10 19.59 31.19
C THR A 233 -0.59 18.76 30.00
N PRO A 234 0.73 18.69 29.72
CA PRO A 234 1.25 17.86 28.63
C PRO A 234 0.89 16.37 28.75
N ARG A 235 0.54 15.90 29.95
CA ARG A 235 0.16 14.51 30.23
C ARG A 235 -1.32 14.34 30.55
N CYS A 236 -2.12 15.41 30.57
CA CYS A 236 -3.52 15.34 30.99
C CYS A 236 -4.42 16.21 30.10
N PHE A 237 -5.49 15.63 29.59
CA PHE A 237 -6.53 16.35 28.87
C PHE A 237 -7.90 16.09 29.49
N MET A 238 -8.78 17.06 29.32
CA MET A 238 -10.12 17.02 29.86
C MET A 238 -11.12 17.35 28.75
N THR A 239 -12.21 16.59 28.72
CA THR A 239 -13.36 16.84 27.85
C THR A 239 -14.59 16.99 28.72
N ALA A 240 -15.30 18.11 28.59
CA ALA A 240 -16.59 18.34 29.24
C ALA A 240 -17.67 18.45 28.15
N GLN A 241 -18.78 17.75 28.32
CA GLN A 241 -19.92 17.80 27.41
C GLN A 241 -21.19 18.01 28.20
N CYS A 242 -21.95 19.05 27.87
CA CYS A 242 -23.27 19.33 28.43
C CYS A 242 -24.29 19.26 27.29
N GLY A 243 -25.45 18.67 27.53
CA GLY A 243 -26.51 18.55 26.53
C GLY A 243 -27.89 18.67 27.13
N LEU A 244 -28.78 19.31 26.40
CA LEU A 244 -30.21 19.44 26.70
C LEU A 244 -30.98 18.76 25.59
N GLN A 245 -31.73 17.71 25.95
CA GLN A 245 -32.61 16.99 25.04
C GLN A 245 -34.07 17.35 25.34
N PHE A 246 -34.79 17.76 24.30
CA PHE A 246 -36.20 18.14 24.37
C PHE A 246 -37.05 16.93 23.96
N SER A 247 -37.63 16.24 24.93
CA SER A 247 -38.53 15.12 24.71
C SER A 247 -39.98 15.54 24.95
N PRO A 248 -40.98 14.89 24.35
CA PRO A 248 -42.39 15.09 24.70
C PRO A 248 -42.69 14.88 26.20
N ARG A 249 -41.83 14.13 26.90
CA ARG A 249 -41.91 13.90 28.36
C ARG A 249 -41.17 14.96 29.20
N GLY A 250 -40.68 16.02 28.58
CA GLY A 250 -39.97 17.12 29.23
C GLY A 250 -38.48 17.24 28.86
N LEU A 251 -37.79 18.14 29.55
CA LEU A 251 -36.37 18.42 29.37
C LEU A 251 -35.50 17.36 30.05
N ARG A 252 -34.55 16.79 29.31
CA ARG A 252 -33.57 15.83 29.82
C ARG A 252 -32.16 16.43 29.75
N PRO A 253 -31.67 17.03 30.83
CA PRO A 253 -30.29 17.49 30.90
C PRO A 253 -29.33 16.31 31.04
N SER A 254 -28.18 16.44 30.41
CA SER A 254 -27.05 15.52 30.53
C SER A 254 -25.75 16.31 30.64
N CYS A 255 -24.83 15.81 31.45
CA CYS A 255 -23.50 16.36 31.59
C CYS A 255 -22.52 15.20 31.68
N SER A 256 -21.39 15.28 30.98
CA SER A 256 -20.33 14.31 31.10
C SER A 256 -18.98 14.98 31.17
N LEU A 257 -18.15 14.48 32.07
CA LEU A 257 -16.79 14.95 32.30
C LEU A 257 -15.85 13.76 32.12
N MET A 258 -14.93 13.86 31.18
CA MET A 258 -13.88 12.87 30.94
C MET A 258 -12.53 13.51 31.21
N THR A 259 -11.77 12.90 32.11
CA THR A 259 -10.37 13.26 32.35
C THR A 259 -9.49 12.09 31.92
N ALA A 260 -8.44 12.38 31.18
CA ALA A 260 -7.52 11.38 30.66
C ALA A 260 -6.09 11.78 31.02
N ARG A 261 -5.30 10.82 31.49
CA ARG A 261 -3.91 11.05 31.93
C ARG A 261 -2.98 9.98 31.37
N HIS A 262 -1.87 10.42 30.78
CA HIS A 262 -0.72 9.57 30.50
C HIS A 262 -0.08 9.15 31.83
N LEU A 263 -0.19 7.88 32.18
CA LEU A 263 0.46 7.28 33.36
C LEU A 263 1.89 6.84 33.02
N ASP A 264 2.09 6.38 31.79
CA ASP A 264 3.38 5.99 31.21
C ASP A 264 3.36 6.28 29.69
N GLN A 265 4.48 6.09 28.97
CA GLN A 265 4.55 6.29 27.51
C GLN A 265 3.51 5.44 26.76
N ASN A 266 3.24 4.24 27.26
CA ASN A 266 2.35 3.25 26.65
C ASN A 266 1.02 3.09 27.40
N THR A 267 0.80 3.82 28.50
CA THR A 267 -0.36 3.60 29.38
C THR A 267 -1.16 4.87 29.60
N MET A 268 -2.45 4.80 29.30
CA MET A 268 -3.44 5.86 29.46
C MET A 268 -4.48 5.46 30.50
N GLY A 269 -4.70 6.33 31.48
CA GLY A 269 -5.82 6.25 32.41
C GLY A 269 -6.94 7.19 31.97
N TYR A 270 -8.18 6.73 32.01
CA TYR A 270 -9.37 7.52 31.75
C TYR A 270 -10.33 7.43 32.94
N LEU A 271 -10.89 8.57 33.31
CA LEU A 271 -11.94 8.68 34.29
C LEU A 271 -13.07 9.49 33.66
N GLN A 272 -14.19 8.83 33.38
CA GLN A 272 -15.37 9.43 32.77
C GLN A 272 -16.52 9.40 33.75
N TRP A 273 -17.16 10.54 33.94
CA TRP A 273 -18.35 10.69 34.76
C TRP A 273 -19.49 11.18 33.89
N ARG A 274 -20.63 10.50 33.93
CA ARG A 274 -21.84 10.83 33.18
C ARG A 274 -22.98 11.07 34.16
N TRP A 275 -23.63 12.21 34.01
CA TRP A 275 -24.80 12.67 34.74
C TRP A 275 -25.96 12.84 33.77
N GLY A 276 -27.15 12.43 34.19
CA GLY A 276 -28.36 12.51 33.38
C GLY A 276 -29.12 11.19 33.39
N PRO A 277 -29.86 10.86 32.30
CA PRO A 277 -30.72 9.69 32.26
C PRO A 277 -30.00 8.36 32.55
N ASN A 278 -28.75 8.24 32.10
CA ASN A 278 -27.88 7.09 32.37
C ASN A 278 -26.65 7.55 33.13
N SER A 279 -26.78 7.70 34.44
CA SER A 279 -25.70 8.16 35.31
C SER A 279 -24.72 7.04 35.61
N ALA A 280 -23.44 7.26 35.30
CA ALA A 280 -22.38 6.27 35.47
C ALA A 280 -21.01 6.91 35.60
N MET A 281 -20.13 6.26 36.37
CA MET A 281 -18.72 6.57 36.50
C MET A 281 -17.91 5.40 35.94
N THR A 282 -17.08 5.67 34.93
CA THR A 282 -16.24 4.69 34.27
C THR A 282 -14.77 5.04 34.50
N THR A 283 -14.05 4.14 35.15
CA THR A 283 -12.60 4.20 35.28
C THR A 283 -11.99 3.17 34.35
N SER A 284 -11.12 3.58 33.43
CA SER A 284 -10.46 2.64 32.52
C SER A 284 -8.97 2.89 32.38
N LEU A 285 -8.23 1.81 32.16
CA LEU A 285 -6.80 1.76 31.97
C LEU A 285 -6.55 1.07 30.63
N VAL A 286 -5.91 1.79 29.71
CA VAL A 286 -5.55 1.28 28.38
C VAL A 286 -4.04 1.28 28.28
N ARG A 287 -3.46 0.12 27.98
CA ARG A 287 -2.03 -0.04 27.73
C ARG A 287 -1.84 -0.53 26.31
N ASP A 288 -1.23 0.31 25.47
CA ASP A 288 -0.96 -0.01 24.08
C ASP A 288 0.53 -0.14 23.83
N THR A 289 0.94 -1.30 23.33
CA THR A 289 2.32 -1.63 22.97
C THR A 289 2.38 -2.07 21.50
N LYS A 290 3.60 -2.25 20.97
CA LYS A 290 3.81 -2.74 19.60
C LYS A 290 3.17 -4.12 19.37
N SER A 291 3.22 -5.01 20.37
CA SER A 291 2.77 -6.39 20.27
C SER A 291 1.42 -6.67 20.92
N SER A 292 0.93 -5.79 21.81
CA SER A 292 -0.30 -6.04 22.55
C SER A 292 -1.05 -4.78 22.91
N HIS A 293 -2.37 -4.89 22.98
CA HIS A 293 -3.29 -3.87 23.42
C HIS A 293 -4.14 -4.43 24.56
N PHE A 294 -4.01 -3.86 25.74
CA PHE A 294 -4.71 -4.27 26.95
C PHE A 294 -5.63 -3.15 27.43
N THR A 295 -6.86 -3.50 27.78
CA THR A 295 -7.86 -2.57 28.32
C THR A 295 -8.52 -3.18 29.55
N LEU A 296 -8.52 -2.45 30.65
CA LEU A 296 -9.27 -2.75 31.87
C LEU A 296 -10.25 -1.60 32.11
N ALA A 297 -11.54 -1.88 32.29
CA ALA A 297 -12.54 -0.86 32.54
C ALA A 297 -13.51 -1.30 33.64
N LEU A 298 -13.71 -0.43 34.63
CA LEU A 298 -14.71 -0.56 35.68
C LEU A 298 -15.76 0.53 35.48
N GLN A 299 -17.00 0.15 35.21
CA GLN A 299 -18.14 1.06 35.18
C GLN A 299 -19.03 0.81 36.39
N LEU A 300 -19.30 1.86 37.16
CA LEU A 300 -20.25 1.89 38.26
C LEU A 300 -21.37 2.85 37.89
N GLY A 301 -22.59 2.35 37.71
CA GLY A 301 -23.71 3.17 37.27
C GLY A 301 -25.04 2.44 37.33
N VAL A 302 -26.12 3.22 37.23
CA VAL A 302 -27.49 2.71 37.23
C VAL A 302 -28.06 2.86 35.81
N PRO A 303 -28.56 1.79 35.18
CA PRO A 303 -28.71 0.43 35.72
C PRO A 303 -27.43 -0.43 35.63
N HIS A 304 -26.47 -0.11 34.76
CA HIS A 304 -25.39 -1.04 34.42
C HIS A 304 -24.06 -0.75 35.14
N SER A 305 -23.68 -1.68 36.02
CA SER A 305 -22.33 -1.77 36.60
C SER A 305 -21.62 -3.03 36.10
N TYR A 306 -20.39 -2.89 35.61
CA TYR A 306 -19.59 -3.99 35.08
C TYR A 306 -18.08 -3.75 35.19
N LEU A 307 -17.32 -4.84 35.22
CA LEU A 307 -15.89 -4.92 35.02
C LEU A 307 -15.61 -5.57 33.67
N MET A 308 -14.76 -4.96 32.86
CA MET A 308 -14.34 -5.45 31.54
C MET A 308 -12.82 -5.55 31.50
N MET A 309 -12.32 -6.68 31.04
CA MET A 309 -10.92 -6.93 30.75
C MET A 309 -10.80 -7.41 29.31
N SER A 310 -10.00 -6.72 28.50
CA SER A 310 -9.78 -7.04 27.09
C SER A 310 -8.29 -7.08 26.80
N TYR A 311 -7.86 -8.14 26.13
CA TYR A 311 -6.50 -8.34 25.68
C TYR A 311 -6.49 -8.64 24.18
N GLN A 312 -5.70 -7.90 23.43
CA GLN A 312 -5.52 -8.08 22.01
C GLN A 312 -4.03 -8.22 21.71
N TYR A 313 -3.66 -9.32 21.08
CA TYR A 313 -2.32 -9.58 20.60
C TYR A 313 -2.20 -9.17 19.13
N LYS A 314 -1.14 -8.45 18.78
CA LYS A 314 -0.85 -7.94 17.43
C LYS A 314 0.34 -8.70 16.86
N PHE A 315 0.11 -9.50 15.83
CA PHE A 315 1.19 -10.16 15.09
C PHE A 315 1.89 -9.14 14.18
N GLN A 316 3.21 -9.28 14.04
CA GLN A 316 4.03 -8.44 13.15
C GLN A 316 4.19 -9.09 11.76
N ASP A 317 3.11 -9.67 11.26
CA ASP A 317 3.05 -10.25 9.92
C ASP A 317 2.69 -9.17 8.89
N GLU A 318 2.96 -9.45 7.61
CA GLU A 318 2.61 -8.57 6.48
C GLU A 318 1.10 -8.21 6.46
N ASP A 319 0.25 -9.15 6.89
CA ASP A 319 -1.22 -9.02 6.96
C ASP A 319 -1.75 -8.35 8.24
N GLN A 320 -0.87 -7.91 9.16
CA GLN A 320 -1.23 -7.23 10.41
C GLN A 320 -2.32 -7.95 11.22
N THR A 321 -2.22 -9.28 11.34
CA THR A 321 -3.21 -10.10 12.07
C THR A 321 -3.26 -9.70 13.55
N LYS A 322 -4.46 -9.62 14.11
CA LYS A 322 -4.68 -9.37 15.53
C LYS A 322 -5.66 -10.36 16.11
N VAL A 323 -5.33 -10.93 17.24
CA VAL A 323 -6.22 -11.83 17.99
C VAL A 323 -6.68 -11.12 19.24
N LYS A 324 -7.98 -11.16 19.52
CA LYS A 324 -8.59 -10.49 20.66
C LYS A 324 -9.34 -11.49 21.54
N GLY A 325 -9.22 -11.31 22.84
CA GLY A 325 -10.02 -11.97 23.87
C GLY A 325 -10.47 -10.93 24.88
N SER A 326 -11.74 -10.93 25.25
CA SER A 326 -12.28 -10.04 26.26
C SER A 326 -13.30 -10.74 27.14
N VAL A 327 -13.36 -10.32 28.39
CA VAL A 327 -14.31 -10.80 29.38
C VAL A 327 -14.95 -9.57 30.01
N LYS A 328 -16.28 -9.53 30.01
CA LYS A 328 -17.09 -8.49 30.63
C LYS A 328 -18.02 -9.14 31.63
N THR A 329 -17.82 -8.86 32.91
CA THR A 329 -18.63 -9.38 34.00
C THR A 329 -19.35 -8.22 34.68
N GLY A 330 -20.64 -8.34 34.94
CA GLY A 330 -21.42 -7.31 35.60
C GLY A 330 -22.64 -7.89 36.31
N TRP A 331 -23.43 -7.01 36.91
CA TRP A 331 -24.62 -7.42 37.67
C TRP A 331 -25.59 -8.29 36.85
N PHE A 332 -25.71 -8.02 35.56
CA PHE A 332 -26.65 -8.69 34.66
C PHE A 332 -26.08 -9.91 33.93
N GLY A 333 -24.86 -10.33 34.27
CA GLY A 333 -24.24 -11.51 33.70
C GLY A 333 -22.81 -11.29 33.20
N THR A 334 -22.28 -12.34 32.60
CA THR A 334 -20.91 -12.39 32.10
C THR A 334 -20.92 -12.71 30.61
N VAL A 335 -20.17 -11.93 29.84
CA VAL A 335 -19.97 -12.09 28.40
C VAL A 335 -18.48 -12.26 28.13
N VAL A 336 -18.15 -13.33 27.42
CA VAL A 336 -16.82 -13.64 26.92
C VAL A 336 -16.84 -13.43 25.41
N GLU A 337 -15.92 -12.61 24.90
CA GLU A 337 -15.74 -12.42 23.47
C GLU A 337 -14.34 -12.88 23.07
N TYR A 338 -14.22 -13.58 21.95
CA TYR A 338 -12.93 -13.85 21.33
C TYR A 338 -13.07 -13.74 19.82
N GLY A 339 -11.97 -13.42 19.15
CA GLY A 339 -12.00 -13.25 17.70
C GLY A 339 -10.66 -12.90 17.11
N ALA A 340 -10.65 -12.79 15.79
CA ALA A 340 -9.50 -12.38 15.02
C ALA A 340 -9.87 -11.26 14.05
N GLU A 341 -8.89 -10.41 13.77
CA GLU A 341 -8.92 -9.35 12.79
C GLU A 341 -7.72 -9.53 11.87
N ARG A 342 -7.93 -9.43 10.56
CA ARG A 342 -6.89 -9.59 9.55
C ARG A 342 -7.08 -8.59 8.42
N LYS A 343 -6.00 -8.00 7.96
CA LYS A 343 -5.99 -7.16 6.77
C LYS A 343 -6.07 -8.07 5.54
N ILE A 344 -7.07 -7.86 4.67
CA ILE A 344 -7.25 -8.64 3.43
C ILE A 344 -6.66 -7.91 2.23
N SER A 345 -6.74 -6.58 2.23
CA SER A 345 -6.19 -5.75 1.16
C SER A 345 -5.63 -4.44 1.72
N ARG A 346 -4.99 -3.63 0.87
CA ARG A 346 -4.45 -2.31 1.26
C ARG A 346 -5.46 -1.45 2.03
N HIS A 347 -6.75 -1.56 1.70
CA HIS A 347 -7.83 -0.74 2.26
C HIS A 347 -8.91 -1.52 3.02
N SER A 348 -8.79 -2.85 3.14
CA SER A 348 -9.87 -3.69 3.72
C SER A 348 -9.37 -4.55 4.87
N ILE A 349 -10.09 -4.49 5.99
CA ILE A 349 -9.82 -5.26 7.19
C ILE A 349 -11.08 -6.06 7.55
N LEU A 350 -10.94 -7.37 7.68
CA LEU A 350 -12.01 -8.27 8.09
C LEU A 350 -11.78 -8.70 9.53
N SER A 351 -12.83 -8.77 10.32
CA SER A 351 -12.80 -9.31 11.66
C SER A 351 -14.00 -10.20 11.92
N ALA A 352 -13.77 -11.28 12.64
CA ALA A 352 -14.79 -12.21 13.10
C ALA A 352 -14.65 -12.36 14.62
N THR A 353 -15.74 -12.16 15.33
CA THR A 353 -15.77 -12.19 16.80
C THR A 353 -16.95 -13.01 17.28
N VAL A 354 -16.71 -14.00 18.12
CA VAL A 354 -17.76 -14.76 18.79
C VAL A 354 -17.94 -14.17 20.18
N SER A 355 -19.19 -13.86 20.52
CA SER A 355 -19.62 -13.35 21.81
C SER A 355 -20.50 -14.41 22.47
N ILE A 356 -20.15 -14.83 23.69
CA ILE A 356 -20.83 -15.89 24.43
C ILE A 356 -21.13 -15.36 25.83
N GLY A 357 -22.38 -15.38 26.26
CA GLY A 357 -22.69 -15.04 27.65
C GLY A 357 -24.13 -14.71 27.93
N VAL A 358 -24.48 -14.70 29.22
CA VAL A 358 -25.83 -14.37 29.68
C VAL A 358 -25.94 -12.85 29.84
N PRO A 359 -27.01 -12.19 29.33
CA PRO A 359 -28.22 -12.76 28.73
C PRO A 359 -28.22 -12.82 27.18
N GLN A 360 -27.08 -12.61 26.51
CA GLN A 360 -27.01 -12.48 25.03
C GLN A 360 -26.86 -13.81 24.28
N GLY A 361 -26.77 -14.94 24.97
CA GLY A 361 -26.51 -16.25 24.39
C GLY A 361 -25.24 -16.30 23.56
N VAL A 362 -25.34 -16.80 22.32
CA VAL A 362 -24.24 -16.90 21.36
C VAL A 362 -24.49 -15.99 20.15
N THR A 363 -23.54 -15.09 19.88
CA THR A 363 -23.62 -14.16 18.74
C THR A 363 -22.30 -14.11 17.99
N LEU A 364 -22.33 -14.28 16.68
CA LEU A 364 -21.20 -14.10 15.77
C LEU A 364 -21.24 -12.69 15.16
N LYS A 365 -20.19 -11.89 15.38
CA LYS A 365 -20.05 -10.54 14.83
C LYS A 365 -19.00 -10.56 13.72
N ILE A 366 -19.44 -10.42 12.47
CA ILE A 366 -18.55 -10.24 11.31
C ILE A 366 -18.47 -8.75 11.01
N LYS A 367 -17.27 -8.18 10.95
CA LYS A 367 -17.05 -6.76 10.62
C LYS A 367 -16.04 -6.64 9.49
N LEU A 368 -16.43 -5.93 8.43
CA LEU A 368 -15.59 -5.56 7.29
C LEU A 368 -15.42 -4.03 7.28
N ALA A 369 -14.23 -3.54 7.56
CA ALA A 369 -13.88 -2.15 7.38
C ALA A 369 -13.20 -1.98 6.02
N ARG A 370 -13.78 -1.19 5.12
CA ARG A 370 -13.23 -0.87 3.79
C ARG A 370 -13.12 0.63 3.65
N ALA A 371 -11.88 1.14 3.60
CA ALA A 371 -11.58 2.56 3.62
C ALA A 371 -12.33 3.28 4.76
N ASN A 372 -13.23 4.21 4.44
CA ASN A 372 -14.02 4.98 5.42
C ASN A 372 -15.39 4.38 5.72
N GLN A 373 -15.70 3.18 5.21
CA GLN A 373 -16.96 2.49 5.44
C GLN A 373 -16.76 1.24 6.30
N THR A 374 -17.64 1.04 7.26
CA THR A 374 -17.66 -0.15 8.11
C THR A 374 -18.96 -0.91 7.92
N TYR A 375 -18.88 -2.19 7.58
CA TYR A 375 -20.00 -3.10 7.50
C TYR A 375 -19.96 -4.04 8.71
N LEU A 376 -21.09 -4.20 9.40
CA LEU A 376 -21.22 -5.02 10.60
C LEU A 376 -22.40 -5.99 10.45
N PHE A 377 -22.14 -7.27 10.58
CA PHE A 377 -23.15 -8.34 10.47
C PHE A 377 -23.15 -9.15 11.77
N PRO A 378 -23.87 -8.70 12.81
CA PRO A 378 -24.09 -9.51 14.00
C PRO A 378 -25.16 -10.56 13.70
N VAL A 379 -24.75 -11.81 13.67
CA VAL A 379 -25.60 -12.99 13.54
C VAL A 379 -25.85 -13.56 14.92
N HIS A 380 -27.08 -13.45 15.40
CA HIS A 380 -27.53 -14.04 16.65
C HIS A 380 -27.93 -15.50 16.40
N LEU A 381 -27.36 -16.44 17.16
CA LEU A 381 -27.52 -17.87 16.89
C LEU A 381 -28.44 -18.57 17.89
N THR A 382 -28.44 -18.15 19.15
CA THR A 382 -29.31 -18.70 20.21
C THR A 382 -29.20 -17.80 21.43
N ASP A 383 -30.26 -17.74 22.22
CA ASP A 383 -30.30 -17.08 23.54
C ASP A 383 -29.65 -17.93 24.64
N GLN A 384 -29.52 -19.23 24.41
CA GLN A 384 -28.95 -20.18 25.37
C GLN A 384 -27.45 -20.42 25.13
N LEU A 385 -26.77 -20.95 26.15
CA LEU A 385 -25.36 -21.32 26.03
C LEU A 385 -25.24 -22.73 25.43
N LEU A 386 -25.44 -22.84 24.11
CA LEU A 386 -25.32 -24.10 23.37
C LEU A 386 -23.89 -24.30 22.81
N PRO A 387 -23.17 -25.39 23.19
CA PRO A 387 -21.84 -25.67 22.65
C PRO A 387 -21.81 -25.85 21.14
N SER A 388 -22.87 -26.40 20.55
CA SER A 388 -23.04 -26.55 19.10
C SER A 388 -23.02 -25.19 18.39
N ALA A 389 -23.79 -24.22 18.88
CA ALA A 389 -23.80 -22.86 18.34
C ALA A 389 -22.43 -22.20 18.42
N VAL A 390 -21.69 -22.40 19.52
CA VAL A 390 -20.31 -21.92 19.67
C VAL A 390 -19.37 -22.56 18.65
N PHE A 391 -19.48 -23.87 18.41
CA PHE A 391 -18.69 -24.59 17.41
C PHE A 391 -18.94 -24.04 16.00
N TYR A 392 -20.20 -23.86 15.59
CA TYR A 392 -20.49 -23.32 14.26
C TYR A 392 -20.13 -21.84 14.13
N ALA A 393 -20.28 -21.04 15.19
CA ALA A 393 -19.85 -19.63 15.22
C ALA A 393 -18.34 -19.47 15.03
N THR A 394 -17.54 -20.47 15.40
CA THR A 394 -16.07 -20.44 15.30
C THR A 394 -15.55 -21.09 14.03
N VAL A 395 -15.94 -22.34 13.80
CA VAL A 395 -15.42 -23.15 12.70
C VAL A 395 -16.02 -22.71 11.37
N GLY A 396 -17.31 -22.35 11.35
CA GLY A 396 -18.02 -21.93 10.14
C GLY A 396 -17.33 -20.77 9.41
N PRO A 397 -17.14 -19.60 10.06
CA PRO A 397 -16.49 -18.45 9.44
C PRO A 397 -15.05 -18.74 9.00
N LEU A 398 -14.33 -19.59 9.73
CA LEU A 398 -12.94 -19.94 9.40
C LEU A 398 -12.86 -20.82 8.14
N LEU A 399 -13.74 -21.82 8.02
CA LEU A 399 -13.86 -22.64 6.81
C LEU A 399 -14.32 -21.83 5.61
N VAL A 400 -15.33 -20.96 5.79
CA VAL A 400 -15.81 -20.06 4.73
C VAL A 400 -14.70 -19.12 4.30
N TYR A 401 -13.95 -18.54 5.24
CA TYR A 401 -12.80 -17.70 4.92
C TYR A 401 -11.73 -18.47 4.13
N MET A 402 -11.35 -19.68 4.56
CA MET A 402 -10.37 -20.49 3.83
C MET A 402 -10.84 -20.81 2.41
N ALA A 403 -12.11 -21.19 2.24
CA ALA A 403 -12.70 -21.49 0.94
C ALA A 403 -12.72 -20.26 0.02
N VAL A 404 -13.23 -19.12 0.52
CA VAL A 404 -13.29 -17.86 -0.24
C VAL A 404 -11.87 -17.36 -0.58
N HIS A 405 -10.94 -17.47 0.36
CA HIS A 405 -9.56 -17.04 0.13
C HIS A 405 -8.89 -17.87 -0.96
N ARG A 406 -8.98 -19.21 -0.89
CA ARG A 406 -8.39 -20.13 -1.88
C ARG A 406 -9.07 -20.07 -3.25
N LEU A 407 -10.40 -20.04 -3.28
CA LEU A 407 -11.16 -20.22 -4.53
C LEU A 407 -11.49 -18.89 -5.23
N ILE A 408 -11.51 -17.77 -4.51
CA ILE A 408 -11.92 -16.47 -5.06
C ILE A 408 -10.81 -15.44 -4.97
N VAL A 409 -10.24 -15.22 -3.78
CA VAL A 409 -9.28 -14.11 -3.55
C VAL A 409 -7.96 -14.34 -4.27
N ILE A 410 -7.34 -15.52 -4.15
CA ILE A 410 -6.07 -15.83 -4.82
C ILE A 410 -6.19 -15.70 -6.35
N PRO A 411 -7.14 -16.37 -7.05
CA PRO A 411 -7.22 -16.26 -8.50
C PRO A 411 -7.56 -14.84 -8.96
N TYR A 412 -8.40 -14.11 -8.22
CA TYR A 412 -8.75 -12.73 -8.56
C TYR A 412 -7.55 -11.77 -8.41
N THR A 413 -6.79 -11.89 -7.33
CA THR A 413 -5.61 -11.05 -7.09
C THR A 413 -4.48 -11.33 -8.10
N GLN A 414 -4.32 -12.58 -8.51
CA GLN A 414 -3.39 -12.94 -9.60
C GLN A 414 -3.85 -12.35 -10.93
N ALA A 415 -5.13 -12.51 -11.29
CA ALA A 415 -5.69 -11.94 -12.51
C ALA A 415 -5.59 -10.40 -12.54
N GLN A 416 -5.77 -9.73 -11.41
CA GLN A 416 -5.55 -8.27 -11.32
C GLN A 416 -4.09 -7.88 -11.57
N LYS A 417 -3.13 -8.59 -10.95
CA LYS A 417 -1.70 -8.35 -11.19
C LYS A 417 -1.33 -8.55 -12.66
N GLU A 418 -1.89 -9.58 -13.30
CA GLU A 418 -1.70 -9.83 -14.73
C GLU A 418 -2.28 -8.69 -15.58
N GLN A 419 -3.48 -8.20 -15.26
CA GLN A 419 -4.08 -7.06 -15.97
C GLN A 419 -3.28 -5.77 -15.79
N GLU A 420 -2.78 -5.49 -14.59
CA GLU A 420 -1.91 -4.33 -14.32
C GLU A 420 -0.62 -4.42 -15.11
N LEU A 421 0.02 -5.60 -15.13
CA LEU A 421 1.21 -5.87 -15.94
C LEU A 421 0.94 -5.69 -17.45
N GLU A 422 -0.20 -6.18 -17.94
CA GLU A 422 -0.60 -5.99 -19.34
C GLU A 422 -0.85 -4.52 -19.69
N LEU A 423 -1.47 -3.77 -18.79
CA LEU A 423 -1.74 -2.36 -18.99
C LEU A 423 -0.44 -1.57 -19.02
N GLN A 424 0.50 -1.87 -18.10
CA GLN A 424 1.86 -1.34 -18.11
C GLN A 424 2.58 -1.66 -19.44
N ARG A 425 2.49 -2.90 -19.92
CA ARG A 425 3.07 -3.28 -21.22
C ARG A 425 2.48 -2.48 -22.38
N LYS A 426 1.16 -2.30 -22.42
CA LYS A 426 0.50 -1.50 -23.46
C LYS A 426 0.93 -0.03 -23.42
N SER A 427 0.99 0.56 -22.22
CA SER A 427 1.45 1.95 -22.08
C SER A 427 2.92 2.12 -22.45
N SER A 428 3.77 1.13 -22.13
CA SER A 428 5.20 1.19 -22.42
C SER A 428 5.56 0.68 -23.82
N ALA A 429 4.63 0.14 -24.61
CA ALA A 429 4.92 -0.46 -25.91
C ALA A 429 5.53 0.53 -26.92
N THR A 430 5.02 1.76 -26.95
CA THR A 430 5.55 2.84 -27.82
C THR A 430 6.97 3.22 -27.42
N ASP A 431 7.22 3.31 -26.12
CA ASP A 431 8.52 3.69 -25.57
C ASP A 431 9.55 2.58 -25.79
N ILE A 432 9.16 1.31 -25.64
CA ILE A 432 10.00 0.15 -25.94
C ILE A 432 10.38 0.14 -27.42
N ALA A 433 9.43 0.41 -28.34
CA ALA A 433 9.72 0.44 -29.77
C ALA A 433 10.72 1.55 -30.13
N LYS A 434 10.59 2.74 -29.51
CA LYS A 434 11.53 3.84 -29.69
C LYS A 434 12.92 3.51 -29.13
N LYS A 435 12.99 3.00 -27.90
CA LYS A 435 14.26 2.59 -27.27
C LYS A 435 14.94 1.47 -28.02
N LYS A 436 14.17 0.55 -28.61
CA LYS A 436 14.71 -0.50 -29.49
C LYS A 436 15.42 0.08 -30.71
N GLN A 437 14.83 1.08 -31.39
CA GLN A 437 15.47 1.75 -32.52
C GLN A 437 16.74 2.52 -32.10
N GLU A 438 16.72 3.16 -30.92
CA GLU A 438 17.89 3.83 -30.33
C GLU A 438 19.01 2.83 -29.99
N ALA A 439 18.67 1.64 -29.47
CA ALA A 439 19.62 0.59 -29.19
C ALA A 439 20.23 -0.01 -30.46
N GLU A 440 19.41 -0.32 -31.48
CA GLU A 440 19.88 -0.85 -32.76
C GLU A 440 20.82 0.12 -33.48
N SER A 441 20.51 1.41 -33.46
CA SER A 441 21.40 2.44 -34.00
C SER A 441 22.71 2.57 -33.23
N ALA A 442 22.68 2.55 -31.89
CA ALA A 442 23.89 2.56 -31.08
C ALA A 442 24.79 1.33 -31.38
N VAL A 443 24.18 0.15 -31.55
CA VAL A 443 24.89 -1.08 -31.93
C VAL A 443 25.58 -0.92 -33.27
N LEU A 444 24.91 -0.34 -34.28
CA LEU A 444 25.50 -0.09 -35.60
C LEU A 444 26.73 0.83 -35.53
N LEU A 445 26.66 1.91 -34.74
CA LEU A 445 27.77 2.84 -34.55
C LEU A 445 29.00 2.19 -33.91
N MET A 446 28.78 1.21 -33.03
CA MET A 446 29.84 0.50 -32.32
C MET A 446 30.59 -0.52 -33.18
N GLN A 447 29.98 -1.05 -34.25
CA GLN A 447 30.52 -2.22 -34.97
C GLN A 447 31.96 -2.04 -35.46
N GLU A 448 32.29 -0.89 -36.05
CA GLU A 448 33.64 -0.62 -36.54
C GLU A 448 34.68 -0.56 -35.41
N SER A 449 34.29 0.01 -34.26
CA SER A 449 35.15 0.09 -33.09
C SER A 449 35.35 -1.28 -32.46
N VAL A 450 34.29 -2.09 -32.39
CA VAL A 450 34.33 -3.46 -31.87
C VAL A 450 35.25 -4.35 -32.68
N ARG A 451 35.23 -4.27 -34.02
CA ARG A 451 36.15 -5.05 -34.87
C ARG A 451 37.61 -4.80 -34.51
N ARG A 452 38.00 -3.53 -34.33
CA ARG A 452 39.37 -3.16 -33.92
C ARG A 452 39.72 -3.66 -32.51
N ILE A 453 38.76 -3.65 -31.59
CA ILE A 453 38.95 -4.18 -30.23
C ILE A 453 39.16 -5.70 -30.28
N ILE A 454 38.37 -6.42 -31.08
CA ILE A 454 38.50 -7.87 -31.26
C ILE A 454 39.89 -8.21 -31.82
N GLU A 455 40.33 -7.55 -32.91
CA GLU A 455 41.66 -7.77 -33.49
C GLU A 455 42.80 -7.50 -32.47
N ALA A 456 42.66 -6.44 -31.67
CA ALA A 456 43.63 -6.11 -30.63
C ALA A 456 43.66 -7.12 -29.48
N GLU A 457 42.50 -7.63 -29.05
CA GLU A 457 42.39 -8.63 -27.99
C GLU A 457 42.80 -10.03 -28.48
N GLU A 458 42.52 -10.41 -29.74
CA GLU A 458 42.98 -11.65 -30.37
C GLU A 458 44.50 -11.74 -30.38
N SER A 459 45.18 -10.65 -30.76
CA SER A 459 46.66 -10.58 -30.77
C SER A 459 47.29 -10.81 -29.39
N LYS A 460 46.52 -10.59 -28.31
CA LYS A 460 46.97 -10.71 -26.91
C LYS A 460 46.36 -11.92 -26.19
N MET A 461 45.62 -12.79 -26.89
CA MET A 461 44.85 -13.89 -26.28
C MET A 461 43.96 -13.40 -25.12
N GLY A 462 43.35 -12.25 -25.32
CA GLY A 462 42.60 -11.49 -24.33
C GLY A 462 41.14 -11.92 -24.20
N LEU A 463 40.27 -11.00 -23.82
CA LEU A 463 38.84 -11.28 -23.54
C LEU A 463 37.99 -11.00 -24.79
N ILE A 464 37.32 -12.03 -25.30
CA ILE A 464 36.43 -11.94 -26.46
C ILE A 464 35.05 -12.47 -26.08
N ILE A 465 34.02 -11.66 -26.22
CA ILE A 465 32.63 -12.05 -25.99
C ILE A 465 32.10 -12.67 -27.28
N LEU A 466 31.67 -13.92 -27.21
CA LEU A 466 31.13 -14.66 -28.36
C LEU A 466 29.62 -14.43 -28.48
N ASN A 467 28.90 -14.58 -27.38
CA ASN A 467 27.46 -14.38 -27.34
C ASN A 467 27.04 -13.71 -26.04
N ALA A 468 26.15 -12.73 -26.12
CA ALA A 468 25.53 -12.12 -24.97
C ALA A 468 24.04 -11.86 -25.20
N TRP A 469 23.24 -12.31 -24.26
CA TRP A 469 21.79 -12.28 -24.33
C TRP A 469 21.23 -11.59 -23.09
N TYR A 470 20.32 -10.65 -23.26
CA TYR A 470 19.68 -9.94 -22.16
C TYR A 470 18.15 -10.06 -22.25
N GLY A 471 17.49 -10.47 -21.16
CA GLY A 471 16.05 -10.65 -21.12
C GLY A 471 15.60 -11.66 -20.08
N THR A 472 14.40 -12.20 -20.25
CA THR A 472 13.87 -13.29 -19.42
C THR A 472 14.31 -14.64 -19.98
N PHE A 473 15.03 -15.42 -19.18
CA PHE A 473 15.33 -16.82 -19.50
C PHE A 473 14.38 -17.71 -18.72
N VAL A 474 13.40 -18.29 -19.40
CA VAL A 474 12.53 -19.30 -18.80
C VAL A 474 13.35 -20.57 -18.63
N SER A 475 13.47 -21.07 -17.42
CA SER A 475 13.98 -22.42 -17.16
C SER A 475 12.92 -23.43 -17.61
N ASP A 476 13.26 -24.29 -18.57
CA ASP A 476 12.38 -25.28 -19.20
C ASP A 476 11.69 -26.23 -18.21
N THR A 477 10.57 -25.80 -17.63
CA THR A 477 9.62 -26.68 -16.91
C THR A 477 8.18 -26.56 -17.40
N SER A 478 7.90 -25.69 -18.37
CA SER A 478 6.54 -25.50 -18.91
C SER A 478 6.54 -25.54 -20.43
N GLN A 479 5.81 -26.50 -21.01
CA GLN A 479 5.65 -26.75 -22.45
C GLN A 479 4.88 -25.64 -23.21
N LYS A 480 5.13 -24.37 -22.92
CA LYS A 480 4.70 -23.26 -23.78
C LYS A 480 5.95 -22.64 -24.36
N GLN A 481 6.16 -22.87 -25.66
CA GLN A 481 7.11 -22.12 -26.49
C GLN A 481 6.68 -20.64 -26.57
N GLU A 482 6.74 -19.92 -25.45
CA GLU A 482 6.82 -18.46 -25.51
C GLU A 482 8.20 -18.13 -26.04
N LYS A 483 8.26 -17.39 -27.16
CA LYS A 483 9.52 -16.91 -27.73
C LYS A 483 10.29 -16.20 -26.63
N ALA A 484 11.49 -16.71 -26.30
CA ALA A 484 12.37 -16.07 -25.33
C ALA A 484 12.52 -14.58 -25.70
N LYS A 485 12.03 -13.69 -24.84
CA LYS A 485 12.02 -12.23 -25.05
C LYS A 485 13.42 -11.70 -24.71
N VAL A 486 14.36 -12.02 -25.59
CA VAL A 486 15.79 -11.83 -25.37
C VAL A 486 16.35 -10.94 -26.47
N ILE A 487 17.26 -10.05 -26.10
CA ILE A 487 17.99 -9.19 -27.02
C ILE A 487 19.46 -9.62 -27.10
N ASP A 488 20.07 -9.47 -28.26
CA ASP A 488 21.50 -9.69 -28.44
C ASP A 488 22.26 -8.41 -28.08
N VAL A 489 23.14 -8.52 -27.09
CA VAL A 489 23.95 -7.41 -26.55
C VAL A 489 25.45 -7.68 -26.66
N THR A 490 25.84 -8.57 -27.59
CA THR A 490 27.24 -8.97 -27.80
C THR A 490 28.12 -7.79 -28.20
N VAL A 491 27.68 -6.99 -29.16
CA VAL A 491 28.43 -5.83 -29.68
C VAL A 491 28.61 -4.73 -28.62
N PRO A 492 27.54 -4.27 -27.92
CA PRO A 492 27.69 -3.29 -26.84
C PRO A 492 28.65 -3.73 -25.74
N LEU A 493 28.57 -4.98 -25.30
CA LEU A 493 29.43 -5.48 -24.23
C LEU A 493 30.89 -5.63 -24.67
N GLN A 494 31.14 -6.09 -25.90
CA GLN A 494 32.51 -6.16 -26.43
C GLN A 494 33.13 -4.77 -26.50
N CYS A 495 32.32 -3.75 -26.81
CA CYS A 495 32.73 -2.35 -26.83
C CYS A 495 33.22 -1.83 -25.47
N LEU A 496 32.76 -2.41 -24.36
CA LEU A 496 33.12 -2.04 -23.00
C LEU A 496 34.39 -2.75 -22.48
N VAL A 497 34.84 -3.82 -23.14
CA VAL A 497 36.07 -4.57 -22.78
C VAL A 497 37.29 -3.66 -22.82
N LYS A 498 38.15 -3.72 -21.81
CA LYS A 498 39.42 -2.99 -21.75
C LYS A 498 40.48 -3.81 -21.02
N ASP A 499 41.68 -3.86 -21.57
CA ASP A 499 42.82 -4.58 -20.98
C ASP A 499 42.45 -6.02 -20.63
N SER A 500 41.74 -6.69 -21.55
CA SER A 500 41.20 -8.04 -21.38
C SER A 500 40.29 -8.26 -20.16
N LYS A 501 39.57 -7.22 -19.72
CA LYS A 501 38.58 -7.27 -18.62
C LYS A 501 37.29 -6.54 -19.01
N LEU A 502 36.17 -7.02 -18.49
CA LEU A 502 34.88 -6.33 -18.54
C LEU A 502 34.35 -6.16 -17.11
N ILE A 503 33.91 -4.94 -16.79
CA ILE A 503 33.34 -4.57 -15.51
C ILE A 503 32.01 -3.87 -15.80
N LEU A 504 30.92 -4.49 -15.35
CA LEU A 504 29.58 -3.89 -15.28
C LEU A 504 29.28 -3.54 -13.83
N THR A 505 28.68 -2.37 -13.62
CA THR A 505 28.34 -1.85 -12.29
C THR A 505 26.96 -2.34 -11.85
N GLU A 506 26.54 -1.97 -10.63
CA GLU A 506 25.25 -2.39 -10.04
C GLU A 506 24.04 -1.62 -10.60
N ALA A 507 24.25 -0.75 -11.58
CA ALA A 507 23.17 -0.04 -12.25
C ALA A 507 22.42 -0.99 -13.20
N SER A 508 21.15 -0.70 -13.50
CA SER A 508 20.38 -1.52 -14.46
C SER A 508 21.10 -1.58 -15.80
N LYS A 509 21.32 -2.80 -16.30
CA LYS A 509 21.98 -3.07 -17.57
C LYS A 509 21.15 -2.58 -18.74
N SER A 510 19.83 -2.43 -18.56
CA SER A 510 18.94 -1.82 -19.56
C SER A 510 19.28 -0.36 -19.90
N GLY A 511 20.01 0.35 -19.02
CA GLY A 511 20.43 1.74 -19.24
C GLY A 511 21.73 1.90 -20.04
N LEU A 512 22.41 0.81 -20.37
CA LEU A 512 23.65 0.85 -21.15
C LEU A 512 23.36 1.21 -22.62
N PRO A 513 24.23 1.97 -23.30
CA PRO A 513 24.08 2.22 -24.73
C PRO A 513 24.03 0.90 -25.53
N GLY A 514 23.03 0.75 -26.41
CA GLY A 514 22.80 -0.48 -27.16
C GLY A 514 21.98 -1.54 -26.40
N PHE A 515 21.56 -1.27 -25.17
CA PHE A 515 20.58 -2.07 -24.43
C PHE A 515 19.20 -1.40 -24.47
N TYR A 516 18.16 -2.22 -24.34
CA TYR A 516 16.82 -1.78 -23.99
C TYR A 516 16.15 -2.87 -23.17
N ASP A 517 15.00 -2.56 -22.58
CA ASP A 517 14.22 -3.50 -21.78
C ASP A 517 13.19 -4.26 -22.66
N PRO A 518 13.38 -5.57 -22.93
CA PRO A 518 12.41 -6.37 -23.69
C PRO A 518 11.20 -6.83 -22.85
N CYS A 519 11.28 -6.77 -21.51
CA CYS A 519 10.33 -7.39 -20.58
C CYS A 519 10.01 -6.49 -19.39
N VAL A 520 9.37 -5.34 -19.65
CA VAL A 520 9.00 -4.37 -18.59
C VAL A 520 8.14 -5.06 -17.53
N GLY A 521 8.56 -4.95 -16.27
CA GLY A 521 7.88 -5.53 -15.11
C GLY A 521 8.24 -6.99 -14.79
N GLU A 522 9.10 -7.65 -15.57
CA GLU A 522 9.58 -9.01 -15.30
C GLU A 522 11.05 -9.03 -14.88
N GLU A 523 11.47 -10.09 -14.20
CA GLU A 523 12.87 -10.30 -13.83
C GLU A 523 13.74 -10.56 -15.06
N LYS A 524 14.77 -9.74 -15.27
CA LYS A 524 15.70 -9.85 -16.40
C LYS A 524 17.06 -10.30 -15.92
N SER A 525 17.75 -11.05 -16.77
CA SER A 525 19.14 -11.43 -16.55
C SER A 525 19.94 -11.33 -17.85
N LEU A 526 21.25 -11.26 -17.68
CA LEU A 526 22.26 -11.22 -18.74
C LEU A 526 22.98 -12.57 -18.75
N LYS A 527 22.86 -13.31 -19.85
CA LYS A 527 23.62 -14.53 -20.11
C LYS A 527 24.76 -14.23 -21.06
N LEU A 528 25.98 -14.59 -20.67
CA LEU A 528 27.21 -14.24 -21.36
C LEU A 528 28.04 -15.49 -21.61
N LEU A 529 28.55 -15.61 -22.84
CA LEU A 529 29.50 -16.62 -23.26
C LEU A 529 30.72 -15.92 -23.87
N TYR A 530 31.90 -16.18 -23.31
CA TYR A 530 33.13 -15.48 -23.68
C TYR A 530 34.33 -16.41 -23.67
N GLN A 531 35.35 -16.05 -24.44
CA GLN A 531 36.63 -16.73 -24.51
C GLN A 531 37.71 -15.85 -23.86
N PHE A 532 38.55 -16.46 -23.05
CA PHE A 532 39.72 -15.80 -22.46
C PHE A 532 40.90 -16.77 -22.48
N ARG A 533 42.04 -16.35 -23.05
CA ARG A 533 43.24 -17.19 -23.23
C ARG A 533 42.95 -18.56 -23.88
N GLY A 534 42.06 -18.58 -24.86
CA GLY A 534 41.67 -19.80 -25.57
C GLY A 534 40.60 -20.67 -24.89
N VAL A 535 40.20 -20.36 -23.65
CA VAL A 535 39.24 -21.17 -22.87
C VAL A 535 37.86 -20.51 -22.83
N LEU A 536 36.81 -21.31 -23.03
CA LEU A 536 35.41 -20.87 -22.99
C LEU A 536 34.89 -20.73 -21.56
N HIS A 537 34.09 -19.68 -21.34
CA HIS A 537 33.46 -19.36 -20.07
C HIS A 537 32.01 -18.92 -20.29
N GLN A 538 31.13 -19.24 -19.33
CA GLN A 538 29.72 -18.85 -19.32
C GLN A 538 29.32 -18.28 -17.94
N VAL A 539 28.49 -17.24 -17.94
CA VAL A 539 27.92 -16.64 -16.72
C VAL A 539 26.49 -16.15 -16.97
N ILE A 540 25.64 -16.27 -15.95
CA ILE A 540 24.33 -15.62 -15.89
C ILE A 540 24.36 -14.64 -14.72
N SER A 541 23.90 -13.41 -14.94
CA SER A 541 23.89 -12.37 -13.92
C SER A 541 22.58 -11.59 -13.95
N ALA A 542 22.01 -11.28 -12.79
CA ALA A 542 20.76 -10.52 -12.67
C ALA A 542 20.92 -9.06 -13.16
N ASP A 543 19.85 -8.35 -13.52
CA ASP A 543 19.93 -7.00 -14.13
C ASP A 543 20.81 -6.01 -13.33
N THR A 544 20.61 -5.92 -12.02
CA THR A 544 21.34 -4.98 -11.13
C THR A 544 22.60 -5.56 -10.50
N GLU A 545 22.95 -6.80 -10.81
CA GLU A 545 24.14 -7.45 -10.22
C GLU A 545 25.41 -7.02 -10.97
N SER A 546 26.42 -6.57 -10.21
CA SER A 546 27.72 -6.21 -10.79
C SER A 546 28.45 -7.43 -11.35
N LEU A 547 29.00 -7.27 -12.56
CA LEU A 547 29.67 -8.36 -13.27
C LEU A 547 31.12 -7.98 -13.57
N ARG A 548 32.06 -8.78 -13.07
CA ARG A 548 33.49 -8.67 -13.41
C ARG A 548 33.96 -9.96 -14.07
N ILE A 549 34.44 -9.88 -15.30
CA ILE A 549 35.00 -11.00 -16.05
C ILE A 549 36.38 -10.62 -16.62
N PRO A 550 37.31 -11.58 -16.78
CA PRO A 550 37.17 -13.04 -16.61
C PRO A 550 37.26 -13.51 -15.14
N LYS A 551 36.55 -14.59 -14.79
CA LYS A 551 36.67 -15.32 -13.50
C LYS A 551 36.81 -16.82 -13.77
N GLN A 552 37.62 -17.51 -12.96
CA GLN A 552 37.81 -18.96 -13.08
C GLN A 552 36.51 -19.76 -12.85
N SER A 553 35.62 -19.27 -11.98
CA SER A 553 34.32 -19.89 -11.70
C SER A 553 33.38 -19.96 -12.89
N HIS A 554 33.64 -19.18 -13.95
CA HIS A 554 32.81 -19.16 -15.15
C HIS A 554 33.29 -20.15 -16.21
N ARG A 555 34.40 -20.86 -15.98
CA ARG A 555 35.00 -21.76 -16.99
C ARG A 555 34.03 -22.90 -17.31
N ILE A 556 33.81 -23.13 -18.60
CA ILE A 556 33.10 -24.32 -19.06
C ILE A 556 34.11 -25.46 -19.10
N GLU A 557 33.88 -26.49 -18.30
CA GLU A 557 34.63 -27.74 -18.43
C GLU A 557 34.16 -28.42 -19.71
N SER A 558 35.06 -28.56 -20.68
CA SER A 558 34.81 -29.41 -21.84
C SER A 558 34.72 -30.85 -21.33
N GLU A 559 33.53 -31.46 -21.36
CA GLU A 559 33.38 -32.91 -21.18
C GLU A 559 34.32 -33.59 -22.19
N SER A 560 35.34 -34.26 -21.66
CA SER A 560 36.31 -35.07 -22.41
C SER A 560 35.77 -36.47 -22.67
#